data_AF-A0A8J7SQ93-F1
#
_entry.id   AF-A0A8J7SQ93-F1
#
_cell.length_a   1.000
_cell.length_b   1.000
_cell.length_c   1.000
_cell.angle_alpha   90.00
_cell.angle_beta   90.00
_cell.angle_gamma   90.00
#
_symmetry.space_group_name_H-M   'P 1'
#
loop_
_entity.id
_entity.type
_entity.pdbx_description
1 polymer ?
#
loop_
_entity_poly.entity_id
_entity_poly.type
_entity_poly.pdbx_seq_one_letter_code
_entity_poly.pdbx_strand_id
1 'polypeptide(L)'
;MRSVQIIAAAFLLASCVDEYDRPPHTAEEKALATSCQAEGGQFSRTGLYAQMAYCKKPERPARDAGKSCSDGSQCEAGECLAKGGTCAPIVNHWYCEPVLEKGQEVAVACAD
;
A
#
# COMPACT_ATOMS: atom_id res chain seq x y z
N MET A 1 38.58 13.98 27.64
CA MET A 1 38.20 12.55 27.60
C MET A 1 36.76 12.25 28.01
N ARG A 2 35.99 13.19 28.61
CA ARG A 2 34.56 13.00 28.91
C ARG A 2 33.62 13.18 27.70
N SER A 3 34.00 14.01 26.73
CA SER A 3 33.16 14.34 25.56
C SER A 3 33.05 13.24 24.51
N VAL A 4 33.98 12.26 24.52
CA VAL A 4 33.98 11.13 23.58
C VAL A 4 32.91 10.09 23.96
N GLN A 5 32.54 9.99 25.24
CA GLN A 5 31.54 9.02 25.68
C GLN A 5 30.09 9.44 25.39
N ILE A 6 29.83 10.74 25.22
CA ILE A 6 28.47 11.24 24.94
C ILE A 6 28.08 10.98 23.47
N ILE A 7 29.05 10.99 22.55
CA ILE A 7 28.78 10.79 21.11
C ILE A 7 28.48 9.31 20.79
N ALA A 8 29.10 8.36 21.51
CA ALA A 8 28.89 6.93 21.29
C ALA A 8 27.47 6.45 21.67
N ALA A 9 26.81 7.12 22.62
CA ALA A 9 25.45 6.75 23.05
C ALA A 9 24.35 7.17 22.06
N ALA A 10 24.60 8.20 21.23
CA ALA A 10 23.60 8.73 20.31
C ALA A 10 23.43 7.90 19.02
N PHE A 11 24.45 7.11 18.64
CA PHE A 11 24.42 6.31 17.40
C PHE A 11 23.62 5.00 17.51
N LEU A 12 23.37 4.50 18.72
CA LEU A 12 22.69 3.21 18.91
C LEU A 12 21.17 3.25 18.76
N LEU A 13 20.56 4.44 18.67
CA LEU A 13 19.10 4.60 18.59
C LEU A 13 18.58 4.78 17.15
N ALA A 14 19.45 4.81 16.13
CA ALA A 14 19.07 5.18 14.76
C ALA A 14 18.87 3.99 13.79
N SER A 15 19.01 2.73 14.24
CA SER A 15 19.04 1.59 13.31
C SER A 15 17.73 0.81 13.13
N CYS A 16 16.61 1.27 13.65
CA CYS A 16 15.31 0.64 13.40
C CYS A 16 14.65 1.27 12.17
N VAL A 17 15.16 0.99 10.97
CA VAL A 17 14.38 1.19 9.74
C VAL A 17 13.56 -0.07 9.50
N ASP A 18 12.25 0.11 9.36
CA ASP A 18 11.33 -0.97 9.06
C ASP A 18 11.73 -1.66 7.74
N GLU A 19 11.62 -2.99 7.68
CA GLU A 19 11.99 -3.78 6.50
C GLU A 19 11.14 -3.40 5.27
N TYR A 20 9.89 -2.98 5.48
CA TYR A 20 8.99 -2.48 4.46
C TYR A 20 9.43 -1.12 3.88
N ASP A 21 10.14 -0.31 4.67
CA ASP A 21 10.58 1.05 4.31
C ASP A 21 12.03 1.14 3.78
N ARG A 22 12.73 0.01 3.67
CA ARG A 22 14.11 0.00 3.17
C ARG A 22 14.18 0.46 1.71
N PRO A 23 15.20 1.23 1.31
CA PRO A 23 15.39 1.62 -0.08
C PRO A 23 15.62 0.40 -1.01
N PRO A 24 15.41 0.55 -2.33
CA PRO A 24 15.76 -0.45 -3.33
C PRO A 24 17.24 -0.85 -3.25
N HIS A 25 17.55 -2.13 -3.12
CA HIS A 25 18.92 -2.63 -2.97
C HIS A 25 19.38 -3.48 -4.16
N THR A 26 18.49 -4.22 -4.83
CA THR A 26 18.83 -4.96 -6.06
C THR A 26 18.76 -4.09 -7.31
N ALA A 27 19.28 -4.57 -8.44
CA ALA A 27 19.19 -3.86 -9.72
C ALA A 27 17.73 -3.81 -10.23
N GLU A 28 17.00 -4.90 -10.05
CA GLU A 28 15.59 -5.04 -10.42
C GLU A 28 14.72 -4.08 -9.60
N GLU A 29 14.95 -4.00 -8.28
CA GLU A 29 14.22 -3.08 -7.42
C GLU A 29 14.50 -1.62 -7.77
N LYS A 30 15.74 -1.27 -8.12
CA LYS A 30 16.09 0.09 -8.56
C LYS A 30 15.40 0.44 -9.88
N ALA A 31 15.32 -0.51 -10.81
CA ALA A 31 14.59 -0.34 -12.06
C ALA A 31 13.08 -0.13 -11.81
N LEU A 32 12.48 -0.95 -10.94
CA LEU A 32 11.09 -0.81 -10.51
C LEU A 32 10.84 0.54 -9.81
N ALA A 33 11.74 0.97 -8.94
CA ALA A 33 11.61 2.25 -8.25
C ALA A 33 11.64 3.42 -9.25
N THR A 34 12.52 3.36 -10.24
CA THR A 34 12.64 4.38 -11.28
C THR A 34 11.36 4.47 -12.12
N SER A 35 10.84 3.33 -12.59
CA SER A 35 9.58 3.32 -13.36
C SER A 35 8.40 3.76 -12.51
N CYS A 36 8.31 3.30 -11.26
CA CYS A 36 7.24 3.67 -10.35
C CYS A 36 7.20 5.18 -10.07
N GLN A 37 8.36 5.79 -9.84
CA GLN A 37 8.49 7.24 -9.65
C GLN A 37 8.08 8.02 -10.91
N ALA A 38 8.43 7.54 -12.09
CA ALA A 38 8.04 8.18 -13.36
C ALA A 38 6.51 8.23 -13.54
N GLU A 39 5.79 7.30 -12.95
CA GLU A 39 4.33 7.28 -12.94
C GLU A 39 3.69 7.91 -11.69
N GLY A 40 4.47 8.63 -10.87
CA GLY A 40 4.02 9.30 -9.65
C GLY A 40 3.76 8.38 -8.45
N GLY A 41 4.25 7.14 -8.48
CA GLY A 41 4.20 6.20 -7.36
C GLY A 41 5.48 6.19 -6.52
N GLN A 42 5.50 5.30 -5.52
CA GLN A 42 6.64 5.05 -4.65
C GLN A 42 6.98 3.55 -4.62
N PHE A 43 8.27 3.23 -4.65
CA PHE A 43 8.72 1.86 -4.38
C PHE A 43 8.34 1.44 -2.97
N SER A 44 7.79 0.24 -2.82
CA SER A 44 7.43 -0.34 -1.53
C SER A 44 7.60 -1.86 -1.57
N ARG A 45 7.55 -2.51 -0.42
CA ARG A 45 7.53 -3.97 -0.31
C ARG A 45 6.31 -4.45 0.46
N THR A 46 5.90 -5.69 0.19
CA THR A 46 4.80 -6.38 0.88
C THR A 46 5.14 -7.87 1.05
N GLY A 47 4.24 -8.63 1.66
CA GLY A 47 4.42 -10.04 1.98
C GLY A 47 5.19 -10.29 3.28
N LEU A 48 5.31 -11.57 3.65
CA LEU A 48 6.04 -12.02 4.85
C LEU A 48 7.53 -11.66 4.73
N TYR A 49 8.05 -10.86 5.66
CA TYR A 49 9.43 -10.34 5.62
C TYR A 49 9.72 -9.39 4.45
N ALA A 50 8.68 -8.71 3.94
CA ALA A 50 8.79 -7.71 2.89
C ALA A 50 9.53 -8.20 1.63
N GLN A 51 9.33 -9.44 1.21
CA GLN A 51 10.04 -10.03 0.08
C GLN A 51 9.50 -9.61 -1.30
N MET A 52 8.30 -9.04 -1.36
CA MET A 52 7.63 -8.69 -2.62
C MET A 52 7.72 -7.19 -2.89
N ALA A 53 8.60 -6.78 -3.80
CA ALA A 53 8.67 -5.40 -4.25
C ALA A 53 7.49 -5.03 -5.17
N TYR A 54 6.91 -3.85 -4.99
CA TYR A 54 5.83 -3.34 -5.82
C TYR A 54 5.86 -1.81 -5.94
N CYS A 55 5.09 -1.29 -6.90
CA CYS A 55 4.85 0.15 -7.04
C CYS A 55 3.61 0.55 -6.25
N LYS A 56 3.79 1.29 -5.14
CA LYS A 56 2.68 1.90 -4.40
C LYS A 56 2.22 3.16 -5.13
N LYS A 57 1.07 3.08 -5.78
CA LYS A 57 0.44 4.24 -6.42
C LYS A 57 -0.19 5.14 -5.35
N PRO A 58 -0.24 6.47 -5.58
CA PRO A 58 -0.88 7.38 -4.63
C PRO A 58 -2.38 7.10 -4.55
N GLU A 59 -2.91 7.24 -3.34
CA GLU A 59 -4.35 7.25 -3.13
C GLU A 59 -4.96 8.53 -3.72
N ARG A 60 -6.18 8.40 -4.23
CA ARG A 60 -6.94 9.53 -4.76
C ARG A 60 -8.44 9.24 -4.69
N PRO A 61 -9.30 10.27 -4.66
CA PRO A 61 -10.74 10.07 -4.74
C PRO A 61 -11.15 9.33 -6.02
N ALA A 62 -12.08 8.39 -5.90
CA ALA A 62 -12.75 7.74 -7.01
C ALA A 62 -13.88 8.63 -7.53
N ARG A 63 -14.01 8.78 -8.85
CA ARG A 63 -15.04 9.64 -9.47
C ARG A 63 -16.44 9.04 -9.42
N ASP A 64 -16.53 7.75 -9.14
CA ASP A 64 -17.76 6.97 -9.04
C ASP A 64 -18.08 6.53 -7.61
N ALA A 65 -17.39 7.09 -6.62
CA ALA A 65 -17.65 6.85 -5.20
C ALA A 65 -19.16 6.91 -4.89
N GLY A 66 -19.69 5.87 -4.25
CA GLY A 66 -21.09 5.81 -3.86
C GLY A 66 -22.08 5.45 -4.97
N LYS A 67 -21.65 5.31 -6.23
CA LYS A 67 -22.53 4.79 -7.30
C LYS A 67 -22.81 3.31 -7.06
N SER A 68 -24.03 2.88 -7.37
CA SER A 68 -24.43 1.48 -7.24
C SER A 68 -23.60 0.56 -8.13
N CYS A 69 -23.22 -0.60 -7.57
CA CYS A 69 -22.47 -1.63 -8.26
C CYS A 69 -22.86 -3.01 -7.73
N SER A 70 -22.44 -4.05 -8.45
CA SER A 70 -22.52 -5.45 -8.04
C SER A 70 -21.19 -6.19 -8.18
N ASP A 71 -20.16 -5.52 -8.71
CA ASP A 71 -18.85 -6.09 -8.96
C ASP A 71 -17.80 -4.98 -8.97
N GLY A 72 -16.62 -5.25 -8.40
CA GLY A 72 -15.50 -4.30 -8.36
C GLY A 72 -15.06 -3.81 -9.74
N SER A 73 -15.21 -4.63 -10.80
CA SER A 73 -14.88 -4.24 -12.17
C SER A 73 -15.72 -3.07 -12.73
N GLN A 74 -16.83 -2.72 -12.06
CA GLN A 74 -17.67 -1.58 -12.40
C GLN A 74 -17.16 -0.26 -11.81
N CYS A 75 -16.18 -0.33 -10.91
CA CYS A 75 -15.74 0.79 -10.09
C CYS A 75 -14.30 1.20 -10.41
N GLU A 76 -14.03 2.50 -10.40
CA GLU A 76 -12.70 3.05 -10.61
C GLU A 76 -11.71 2.62 -9.52
N ALA A 77 -12.19 2.49 -8.28
CA ALA A 77 -11.41 1.97 -7.16
C ALA A 77 -11.15 0.46 -7.24
N GLY A 78 -11.82 -0.25 -8.17
CA GLY A 78 -11.75 -1.70 -8.30
C GLY A 78 -12.59 -2.47 -7.27
N GLU A 79 -13.26 -1.77 -6.35
CA GLU A 79 -13.98 -2.39 -5.24
C GLU A 79 -15.43 -1.92 -5.18
N CYS A 80 -16.34 -2.90 -5.03
CA CYS A 80 -17.75 -2.69 -4.79
C CYS A 80 -18.08 -3.07 -3.35
N LEU A 81 -18.28 -2.10 -2.46
CA LEU A 81 -18.50 -2.36 -1.04
C LEU A 81 -19.85 -3.06 -0.84
N ALA A 82 -19.86 -4.21 -0.16
CA ALA A 82 -21.08 -4.98 0.09
C ALA A 82 -22.07 -4.20 0.94
N LYS A 83 -21.56 -3.41 1.89
CA LYS A 83 -22.35 -2.47 2.66
C LYS A 83 -22.88 -1.36 1.74
N GLY A 84 -24.12 -1.53 1.28
CA GLY A 84 -24.81 -0.57 0.41
C GLY A 84 -24.70 -0.86 -1.08
N GLY A 85 -23.81 -1.78 -1.50
CA GLY A 85 -23.63 -2.13 -2.91
C GLY A 85 -23.15 -0.95 -3.73
N THR A 86 -22.08 -0.28 -3.29
CA THR A 86 -21.60 0.96 -3.91
C THR A 86 -20.09 0.98 -4.11
N CYS A 87 -19.65 1.69 -5.16
CA CYS A 87 -18.23 1.84 -5.47
C CYS A 87 -17.47 2.54 -4.35
N ALA A 88 -16.29 2.01 -4.04
CA ALA A 88 -15.45 2.50 -2.96
C ALA A 88 -14.90 3.92 -3.23
N PRO A 89 -14.67 4.73 -2.17
CA PRO A 89 -14.39 6.15 -2.34
C PRO A 89 -12.96 6.53 -2.77
N ILE A 90 -11.98 5.63 -2.63
CA ILE A 90 -10.54 5.92 -2.80
C ILE A 90 -9.91 4.84 -3.67
N VAL A 91 -9.24 5.27 -4.74
CA VAL A 91 -8.48 4.38 -5.63
C VAL A 91 -7.13 4.05 -5.00
N ASN A 92 -6.65 2.81 -5.20
CA ASN A 92 -5.41 2.25 -4.64
C ASN A 92 -5.41 2.10 -3.10
N HIS A 93 -6.57 2.24 -2.47
CA HIS A 93 -6.73 2.00 -1.04
C HIS A 93 -7.01 0.52 -0.77
N TRP A 94 -6.48 -0.02 0.32
CA TRP A 94 -6.75 -1.38 0.74
C TRP A 94 -8.00 -1.41 1.62
N TYR A 95 -9.13 -1.86 1.06
CA TYR A 95 -10.39 -1.94 1.79
C TYR A 95 -10.48 -3.21 2.61
N CYS A 96 -10.74 -3.02 3.91
CA CYS A 96 -10.84 -4.09 4.88
C CYS A 96 -12.29 -4.41 5.26
N GLU A 97 -13.16 -4.46 4.25
CA GLU A 97 -14.60 -4.65 4.40
C GLU A 97 -15.08 -5.67 3.35
N PRO A 98 -16.19 -6.38 3.60
CA PRO A 98 -16.76 -7.27 2.58
C PRO A 98 -17.13 -6.53 1.30
N VAL A 99 -16.94 -7.19 0.16
CA VAL A 99 -17.18 -6.65 -1.18
C VAL A 99 -18.17 -7.51 -1.96
N LEU A 100 -18.73 -6.96 -3.04
CA LEU A 100 -19.56 -7.71 -3.98
C LEU A 100 -18.71 -8.19 -5.17
N GLU A 101 -18.78 -9.49 -5.44
CA GLU A 101 -18.34 -10.10 -6.68
C GLU A 101 -19.56 -10.72 -7.37
N LYS A 102 -19.91 -10.22 -8.56
CA LYS A 102 -21.09 -10.65 -9.32
C LYS A 102 -22.38 -10.70 -8.48
N GLY A 103 -22.53 -9.76 -7.56
CA GLY A 103 -23.69 -9.62 -6.66
C GLY A 103 -23.66 -10.52 -5.42
N GLN A 104 -22.60 -11.29 -5.20
CA GLN A 104 -22.42 -12.09 -3.99
C GLN A 104 -21.43 -11.40 -3.04
N GLU A 105 -21.74 -11.40 -1.76
CA GLU A 105 -20.83 -10.89 -0.75
C GLU A 105 -19.63 -11.84 -0.57
N VAL A 106 -18.43 -11.29 -0.64
CA VAL A 106 -17.16 -11.98 -0.45
C VAL A 106 -16.39 -11.29 0.68
N ALA A 107 -15.91 -12.10 1.63
CA ALA A 107 -15.09 -11.60 2.72
C ALA A 107 -13.68 -11.28 2.22
N VAL A 108 -13.17 -10.10 2.57
CA VAL A 108 -11.79 -9.69 2.28
C VAL A 108 -10.92 -10.03 3.48
N ALA A 109 -9.73 -10.61 3.22
CA ALA A 109 -8.75 -10.86 4.26
C ALA A 109 -8.03 -9.57 4.64
N CYS A 110 -7.97 -9.30 5.95
CA CYS A 110 -7.24 -8.17 6.51
C CYS A 110 -6.05 -8.65 7.32
N ALA A 111 -4.92 -8.00 7.14
CA ALA A 111 -3.83 -8.10 8.11
C ALA A 111 -4.28 -7.35 9.38
N ASP A 112 -4.27 -8.07 10.49
CA ASP A 112 -4.54 -7.61 11.85
C ASP A 112 -3.45 -6.68 12.42
#